data_AF-A0A2A3T9P8-F1
#
_entry.id   AF-A0A2A3T9P8-F1
#
_cell.length_a   1.000
_cell.length_b   1.000
_cell.length_c   1.000
_cell.angle_alpha   90.00
_cell.angle_beta   90.00
_cell.angle_gamma   90.00
#
_symmetry.space_group_name_H-M   'P 1'
#
loop_
_entity.id
_entity.type
_entity.pdbx_description
1 polymer ?
#
loop_
_entity_poly.entity_id
_entity_poly.type
_entity_poly.pdbx_seq_one_letter_code
_entity_poly.pdbx_strand_id
1 'polypeptide(L)'
;MLVPNITQKLTDKEIIYLAEVIEKDTFSDILNFMKGEYTVEDFIEILRTWLNVAWMQHHIEKNEDTVIFKIQHDLGKSWSLYVKTLATELFYDILGKKLEVIITKTTLKLVFPTK
;
A
#
# COMPACT_ATOMS: atom_id res chain seq x y z
N MET A 1 8.41 11.41 -14.75
CA MET A 1 9.33 10.24 -14.65
C MET A 1 10.23 10.50 -13.46
N LEU A 2 9.89 9.95 -12.28
CA LEU A 2 10.69 10.10 -11.07
C LEU A 2 11.51 8.83 -10.82
N VAL A 3 12.73 9.05 -10.34
CA VAL A 3 13.95 8.28 -10.65
C VAL A 3 14.10 7.03 -9.76
N PRO A 4 14.51 5.86 -10.29
CA PRO A 4 14.75 4.63 -9.51
C PRO A 4 15.91 4.65 -8.50
N ASN A 5 16.55 5.80 -8.23
CA ASN A 5 17.85 5.85 -7.52
C ASN A 5 17.81 6.45 -6.11
N ILE A 6 16.66 6.88 -5.59
CA ILE A 6 16.59 7.50 -4.26
C ILE A 6 16.43 6.45 -3.15
N THR A 7 15.91 5.27 -3.47
CA THR A 7 15.57 4.23 -2.48
C THR A 7 16.77 3.46 -1.90
N GLN A 8 17.98 3.61 -2.44
CA GLN A 8 19.17 2.87 -1.96
C GLN A 8 20.01 3.63 -0.92
N LYS A 9 19.65 4.87 -0.53
CA LYS A 9 20.45 5.68 0.42
C LYS A 9 19.69 6.21 1.63
N LEU A 10 18.44 5.82 1.80
CA LEU A 10 17.59 6.29 2.88
C LEU A 10 17.58 5.25 3.99
N THR A 11 17.75 5.71 5.22
CA THR A 11 17.52 4.89 6.41
C THR A 11 16.04 4.57 6.55
N ASP A 12 15.68 3.48 7.24
CA ASP A 12 14.28 3.09 7.44
C ASP A 12 13.41 4.25 7.97
N LYS A 13 13.99 5.14 8.79
CA LYS A 13 13.31 6.36 9.28
C LYS A 13 13.04 7.39 8.20
N GLU A 14 13.96 7.57 7.25
CA GLU A 14 13.79 8.51 6.15
C GLU A 14 12.80 7.98 5.11
N ILE A 15 12.75 6.65 4.91
CA ILE A 15 11.71 6.00 4.09
C ILE A 15 10.32 6.15 4.72
N ILE A 16 10.21 5.97 6.03
CA ILE A 16 8.96 6.21 6.77
C ILE A 16 8.58 7.69 6.66
N TYR A 17 9.52 8.61 6.88
CA TYR A 17 9.28 10.05 6.74
C TYR A 17 8.83 10.45 5.33
N LEU A 18 9.39 9.83 4.28
CA LEU A 18 8.95 10.05 2.90
C LEU A 18 7.52 9.55 2.66
N ALA A 19 7.13 8.41 3.27
CA ALA A 19 5.76 7.92 3.25
C ALA A 19 4.78 8.91 3.91
N GLU A 20 5.17 9.41 5.08
CA GLU A 20 4.36 10.32 5.88
C GLU A 20 4.25 11.72 5.27
N VAL A 21 5.28 12.20 4.56
CA VAL A 21 5.37 13.62 4.12
C VAL A 21 5.11 13.81 2.63
N ILE A 22 5.59 12.95 1.73
CA ILE A 22 5.47 13.19 0.28
C ILE A 22 4.14 12.70 -0.26
N GLU A 23 3.64 11.57 0.22
CA GLU A 23 2.45 10.95 -0.36
C GLU A 23 1.17 11.27 0.40
N LYS A 24 1.23 11.91 1.58
CA LYS A 24 0.03 12.32 2.31
C LYS A 24 -0.81 13.34 1.54
N ASP A 25 -0.21 14.25 0.79
CA ASP A 25 -0.94 15.19 -0.07
C ASP A 25 -1.50 14.50 -1.33
N THR A 26 -0.71 13.62 -1.98
CA THR A 26 -1.16 12.89 -3.17
C THR A 26 -2.28 11.90 -2.83
N PHE A 27 -2.16 11.19 -1.71
CA PHE A 27 -3.23 10.35 -1.21
C PHE A 27 -4.37 11.20 -0.67
N SER A 28 -4.16 12.30 0.04
CA SER A 28 -5.26 13.19 0.44
C SER A 28 -6.06 13.68 -0.77
N ASP A 29 -5.42 13.98 -1.90
CA ASP A 29 -6.12 14.33 -3.13
C ASP A 29 -6.86 13.14 -3.74
N ILE A 30 -6.28 11.93 -3.73
CA ILE A 30 -6.98 10.70 -4.14
C ILE A 30 -8.18 10.45 -3.21
N LEU A 31 -8.02 10.54 -1.90
CA LEU A 31 -9.05 10.40 -0.87
C LEU A 31 -10.14 11.46 -0.99
N ASN A 32 -9.77 12.72 -1.21
CA ASN A 32 -10.68 13.85 -1.38
C ASN A 32 -11.43 13.80 -2.72
N PHE A 33 -10.78 13.30 -3.78
CA PHE A 33 -11.42 13.09 -5.08
C PHE A 33 -12.53 12.05 -5.00
N MET A 34 -12.39 11.07 -4.11
CA MET A 34 -13.22 9.87 -4.13
C MET A 34 -14.61 10.01 -3.48
N LYS A 35 -15.01 11.15 -2.87
CA LYS A 35 -16.20 11.36 -1.99
C LYS A 35 -17.27 10.22 -1.95
N GLY A 36 -17.39 9.47 -0.84
CA GLY A 36 -18.47 8.48 -0.61
C GLY A 36 -18.28 7.55 0.60
N GLU A 37 -19.22 6.62 0.82
CA GLU A 37 -19.01 5.44 1.69
C GLU A 37 -18.18 4.41 0.92
N TYR A 38 -16.98 4.08 1.40
CA TYR A 38 -16.09 3.13 0.72
C TYR A 38 -16.25 1.72 1.27
N THR A 39 -16.10 0.77 0.36
CA THR A 39 -15.93 -0.64 0.70
C THR A 39 -14.46 -1.02 0.74
N VAL A 40 -14.17 -2.20 1.28
CA VAL A 40 -12.82 -2.79 1.26
C VAL A 40 -12.36 -3.03 -0.17
N GLU A 41 -13.29 -3.41 -1.05
CA GLU A 41 -13.08 -3.61 -2.48
C GLU A 41 -12.63 -2.33 -3.20
N ASP A 42 -13.26 -1.18 -2.89
CA ASP A 42 -12.86 0.11 -3.47
C ASP A 42 -11.41 0.44 -3.12
N PHE A 43 -11.05 0.30 -1.84
CA PHE A 43 -9.67 0.51 -1.37
C PHE A 43 -8.67 -0.38 -2.11
N ILE A 44 -9.01 -1.66 -2.30
CA ILE A 44 -8.17 -2.62 -2.99
C ILE A 44 -7.96 -2.25 -4.45
N GLU A 45 -9.00 -1.80 -5.16
CA GLU A 45 -8.88 -1.39 -6.57
C GLU A 45 -8.03 -0.12 -6.75
N ILE A 46 -8.07 0.81 -5.80
CA ILE A 46 -7.20 1.99 -5.79
C ILE A 46 -5.75 1.56 -5.63
N LEU A 47 -5.46 0.73 -4.62
CA LEU A 47 -4.12 0.21 -4.37
C LEU A 47 -3.60 -0.58 -5.58
N ARG A 48 -4.47 -1.39 -6.20
CA ARG A 48 -4.16 -2.12 -7.43
C ARG A 48 -3.82 -1.19 -8.58
N THR A 49 -4.58 -0.12 -8.76
CA THR A 49 -4.35 0.88 -9.81
C THR A 49 -2.99 1.57 -9.61
N TRP A 50 -2.67 1.97 -8.37
CA TRP A 50 -1.37 2.55 -8.04
C TRP A 50 -0.20 1.60 -8.35
N LEU A 51 -0.33 0.32 -7.97
CA LEU A 51 0.70 -0.70 -8.26
C LEU A 51 0.84 -1.01 -9.76
N ASN A 52 -0.26 -1.01 -10.51
CA ASN A 52 -0.23 -1.13 -11.98
C ASN A 52 0.54 0.02 -12.62
N VAL A 53 0.29 1.26 -12.18
CA VAL A 53 1.00 2.45 -12.67
C VAL A 53 2.48 2.42 -12.28
N ALA A 54 2.81 1.81 -11.14
CA ALA A 54 4.19 1.56 -10.70
C ALA A 54 4.82 0.30 -11.35
N TRP A 55 4.09 -0.41 -12.21
CA TRP A 55 4.52 -1.62 -12.94
C TRP A 55 4.97 -2.74 -11.99
N MET A 56 4.33 -2.82 -10.83
CA MET A 56 4.63 -3.80 -9.79
C MET A 56 3.86 -5.09 -10.04
N GLN A 57 4.58 -6.22 -10.03
CA GLN A 57 3.95 -7.54 -10.14
C GLN A 57 3.16 -7.86 -8.88
N HIS A 58 1.90 -8.24 -9.06
CA HIS A 58 1.04 -8.60 -7.95
C HIS A 58 -0.02 -9.63 -8.33
N HIS A 59 -0.58 -10.26 -7.31
CA HIS A 59 -1.67 -11.22 -7.41
C HIS A 59 -2.69 -10.96 -6.29
N ILE A 60 -3.98 -11.12 -6.62
CA ILE A 60 -5.08 -10.91 -5.68
C ILE A 60 -5.83 -12.25 -5.54
N GLU A 61 -5.95 -12.72 -4.31
CA GLU A 61 -6.75 -13.89 -3.95
C GLU A 61 -7.94 -13.42 -3.10
N LYS A 62 -9.15 -13.83 -3.49
CA LYS A 62 -10.37 -13.51 -2.74
C LYS A 62 -10.88 -14.77 -2.05
N ASN A 63 -11.11 -14.67 -0.74
CA ASN A 63 -11.75 -15.68 0.10
C ASN A 63 -13.08 -15.12 0.63
N GLU A 64 -13.87 -15.93 1.33
CA GLU A 64 -15.18 -15.51 1.87
C GLU A 64 -15.10 -14.31 2.82
N ASP A 65 -14.04 -14.23 3.64
CA ASP A 65 -13.88 -13.22 4.70
C ASP A 65 -12.67 -12.31 4.51
N THR A 66 -11.83 -12.58 3.50
CA THR A 66 -10.58 -11.86 3.29
C THR A 66 -10.24 -11.68 1.83
N VAL A 67 -9.56 -10.59 1.52
CA VAL A 67 -8.83 -10.41 0.25
C VAL A 67 -7.34 -10.33 0.54
N ILE A 68 -6.56 -11.20 -0.11
CA ILE A 68 -5.11 -11.26 0.04
C ILE A 68 -4.47 -10.63 -1.20
N PHE A 69 -3.73 -9.56 -0.98
CA PHE A 69 -2.96 -8.86 -2.00
C PHE A 69 -1.49 -9.23 -1.85
N LYS A 70 -0.95 -10.00 -2.80
CA LYS A 70 0.45 -10.43 -2.81
C LYS A 70 1.23 -9.59 -3.81
N ILE A 71 2.25 -8.88 -3.36
CA ILE A 71 3.08 -8.01 -4.20
C ILE A 71 4.49 -8.58 -4.22
N GLN A 72 5.02 -8.82 -5.41
CA GLN A 72 6.39 -9.29 -5.62
C GLN A 72 7.27 -8.12 -6.01
N HIS A 73 8.43 -8.00 -5.35
CA HIS A 73 9.39 -6.94 -5.59
C HIS A 73 10.82 -7.39 -5.26
N ASP A 74 11.83 -6.72 -5.81
CA ASP A 74 13.24 -6.88 -5.42
C ASP A 74 13.82 -5.56 -4.86
N LEU A 75 12.95 -4.72 -4.31
CA LEU A 75 13.27 -3.39 -3.79
C LEU A 75 13.77 -3.39 -2.33
N GLY A 76 13.97 -4.58 -1.75
CA GLY A 76 14.43 -4.75 -0.38
C GLY A 76 13.37 -4.47 0.70
N LYS A 77 13.74 -4.73 1.96
CA LYS A 77 12.85 -4.69 3.14
C LYS A 77 12.27 -3.30 3.41
N SER A 78 13.06 -2.26 3.14
CA SER A 78 12.67 -0.86 3.34
C SER A 78 11.43 -0.48 2.51
N TRP A 79 11.34 -0.96 1.27
CA TRP A 79 10.16 -0.76 0.44
C TRP A 79 8.94 -1.52 0.98
N SER A 80 9.12 -2.75 1.47
CA SER A 80 8.02 -3.48 2.11
C SER A 80 7.50 -2.77 3.36
N LEU A 81 8.39 -2.14 4.14
CA LEU A 81 8.04 -1.37 5.32
C LEU A 81 7.26 -0.10 4.92
N TYR A 82 7.71 0.60 3.88
CA TYR A 82 7.00 1.74 3.30
C TYR A 82 5.55 1.40 2.95
N VAL A 83 5.34 0.40 2.09
CA VAL A 83 3.99 0.05 1.62
C VAL A 83 3.13 -0.49 2.75
N LYS A 84 3.72 -1.23 3.70
CA LYS A 84 3.04 -1.67 4.92
C LYS A 84 2.48 -0.48 5.70
N THR A 85 3.30 0.51 6.02
CA THR A 85 2.89 1.66 6.84
C THR A 85 1.77 2.41 6.13
N LEU A 86 2.00 2.76 4.87
CA LEU A 86 1.05 3.50 4.03
C LEU A 86 -0.31 2.78 3.95
N ALA A 87 -0.32 1.49 3.57
CA ALA A 87 -1.57 0.76 3.40
C ALA A 87 -2.32 0.58 4.73
N THR A 88 -1.61 0.38 5.84
CA THR A 88 -2.24 0.18 7.16
C THR A 88 -2.89 1.46 7.67
N GLU A 89 -2.20 2.59 7.55
CA GLU A 89 -2.72 3.90 8.00
C GLU A 89 -3.92 4.34 7.19
N LEU A 90 -3.80 4.30 5.85
CA LEU A 90 -4.89 4.72 4.98
C LEU A 90 -6.12 3.84 5.13
N PHE A 91 -5.95 2.52 5.22
CA PHE A 91 -7.08 1.61 5.40
C PHE A 91 -7.81 1.86 6.72
N TYR A 92 -7.08 2.20 7.78
CA TYR A 92 -7.67 2.56 9.06
C TYR A 92 -8.37 3.92 9.00
N ASP A 93 -7.76 4.94 8.41
CA ASP A 93 -8.33 6.28 8.34
C ASP A 93 -9.62 6.33 7.50
N ILE A 94 -9.70 5.52 6.43
CA ILE A 94 -10.84 5.51 5.50
C ILE A 94 -11.98 4.61 6.00
N LEU A 95 -11.63 3.41 6.49
CA LEU A 95 -12.62 2.35 6.77
C LEU A 95 -12.75 2.02 8.26
N GLY A 96 -11.88 2.55 9.12
CA GLY A 96 -11.82 2.19 10.53
C GLY A 96 -11.39 0.75 10.78
N LYS A 97 -10.90 0.04 9.75
CA LYS A 97 -10.52 -1.38 9.80
C LYS A 97 -8.99 -1.53 9.89
N LYS A 98 -8.55 -2.68 10.42
CA LYS A 98 -7.13 -3.07 10.43
C LYS A 98 -6.92 -4.19 9.44
N LEU A 99 -5.76 -4.22 8.81
CA LEU A 99 -5.34 -5.29 7.90
C LEU A 99 -4.11 -6.00 8.45
N GLU A 100 -3.93 -7.28 8.12
CA GLU A 100 -2.72 -8.02 8.47
C GLU A 100 -1.66 -7.86 7.37
N VAL A 101 -0.40 -7.69 7.79
CA VAL A 101 0.72 -7.51 6.87
C VAL A 101 1.83 -8.52 7.13
N ILE A 102 2.18 -9.27 6.08
CA ILE A 102 3.27 -10.26 6.10
C ILE A 102 4.37 -9.81 5.14
N ILE A 103 5.56 -9.57 5.68
CA ILE A 103 6.74 -9.13 4.92
C ILE A 103 7.73 -10.28 4.81
N THR A 104 8.25 -10.49 3.60
CA THR A 104 9.43 -11.33 3.34
C THR A 104 10.48 -10.49 2.60
N LYS A 105 11.61 -11.08 2.21
CA LYS A 105 12.66 -10.36 1.49
C LYS A 105 12.20 -9.81 0.13
N THR A 106 11.33 -10.53 -0.57
CA THR A 106 10.95 -10.26 -1.97
C THR A 106 9.43 -10.21 -2.19
N THR A 107 8.65 -10.38 -1.13
CA THR A 107 7.19 -10.30 -1.22
C THR A 107 6.61 -9.58 -0.02
N LEU A 108 5.56 -8.81 -0.29
CA LEU A 108 4.67 -8.17 0.69
C LEU A 108 3.28 -8.75 0.50
N LYS A 109 2.65 -9.22 1.58
CA LYS A 109 1.25 -9.65 1.57
C LYS A 109 0.44 -8.74 2.48
N LEU A 110 -0.65 -8.20 1.93
CA LEU A 110 -1.66 -7.43 2.64
C LEU A 110 -2.94 -8.27 2.70
N VAL A 111 -3.48 -8.49 3.89
CA VAL A 111 -4.69 -9.30 4.11
C VAL A 111 -5.77 -8.39 4.65
N PHE A 112 -6.72 -8.06 3.77
CA PHE A 112 -7.83 -7.17 4.05
C PHE A 112 -9.04 -7.97 4.55
N PRO A 113 -9.65 -7.63 5.69
CA PRO A 113 -10.91 -8.23 6.12
C PRO A 113 -12.08 -7.65 5.33
N THR A 114 -12.94 -8.49 4.75
CA THR A 114 -14.13 -8.05 3.98
C THR A 114 -15.37 -7.88 4.87
N LYS A 115 -15.42 -8.54 6.03
CA LYS A 115 -16.49 -8.38 7.04
C LYS A 115 -16.12 -7.35 8.10
#